data_AF-A0A6I2QS01-F1
#
_entry.id   AF-A0A6I2QS01-F1
#
_cell.length_a   1.000
_cell.length_b   1.000
_cell.length_c   1.000
_cell.angle_alpha   90.00
_cell.angle_beta   90.00
_cell.angle_gamma   90.00
#
_symmetry.space_group_name_H-M   'P 1'
#
loop_
_entity.id
_entity.type
_entity.pdbx_description
1 polymer ?
#
loop_
_entity_poly.entity_id
_entity_poly.type
_entity_poly.pdbx_seq_one_letter_code
_entity_poly.pdbx_strand_id
1 'polypeptide(L)'
;MNILVLIDSFKGSLSSLEAGEIIKKACEKNPSNKVIVKPVADGGEGTIDSLKDIKNAKIVEVDVHNPLMEHHTARYLIVDDKLAIMEMSESSGLTLIKDNLDPMNATTFGVGDMINDALDKNIREFIIGIGGSATTDGGMGMLRSLGARFFDKNGIEISNGPIGIIDLETIDLENFDERLKECTFQIACDVDNPLCGQRGSARVFAPQKGASPKQVEELDKLLGKYHEVTKKVIPDANDTIEGAGAAGGLGYAFKNYLNAELKPGIEIILEMLGADELIKNSDLIITGEGKMDFQTSMGKTPVGIAKLAKKYNKKVIAFCGVCDNDAVSVNDRGIDAFFPILNKCMQTNEAMDKKVSEENLYRSVDQIMKLINLWR
;
A
#
# COMPACT_ATOMS: atom_id res chain seq x y z
N MET A 1 -22.33 19.73 14.63
CA MET A 1 -21.62 19.46 13.35
C MET A 1 -21.43 17.98 13.20
N ASN A 2 -21.70 17.42 12.02
CA ASN A 2 -21.25 16.08 11.68
C ASN A 2 -19.83 16.17 11.12
N ILE A 3 -18.86 15.53 11.77
CA ILE A 3 -17.45 15.53 11.38
C ILE A 3 -17.08 14.09 11.03
N LEU A 4 -16.52 13.90 9.85
CA LEU A 4 -15.93 12.63 9.47
C LEU A 4 -14.41 12.76 9.44
N VAL A 5 -13.74 11.89 10.18
CA VAL A 5 -12.29 11.79 10.22
C VAL A 5 -11.87 10.59 9.38
N LEU A 6 -11.20 10.84 8.26
CA LEU A 6 -10.59 9.85 7.36
C LEU A 6 -9.09 10.14 7.33
N ILE A 7 -8.31 9.49 8.19
CA ILE A 7 -6.91 9.83 8.41
C ILE A 7 -5.98 8.63 8.20
N ASP A 8 -4.85 8.89 7.55
CA ASP A 8 -3.76 7.94 7.39
C ASP A 8 -2.81 7.99 8.60
N SER A 9 -1.98 6.97 8.72
CA SER A 9 -0.95 6.86 9.74
C SER A 9 0.06 8.00 9.63
N PHE A 10 0.59 8.38 10.80
CA PHE A 10 1.79 9.21 10.87
C PHE A 10 2.95 8.22 10.94
N LYS A 11 3.37 7.71 9.77
CA LYS A 11 4.31 6.59 9.61
C LYS A 11 5.50 6.72 10.58
N GLY A 12 5.70 5.68 11.39
CA GLY A 12 6.73 5.63 12.44
C GLY A 12 6.39 6.33 13.76
N SER A 13 5.15 6.83 13.95
CA SER A 13 4.72 7.53 15.17
C SER A 13 3.31 7.14 15.65
N LEU A 14 2.26 7.52 14.92
CA LEU A 14 0.86 7.24 15.26
C LEU A 14 0.21 6.37 14.19
N SER A 15 -0.54 5.35 14.60
CA SER A 15 -1.43 4.62 13.69
C SER A 15 -2.61 5.50 13.24
N SER A 16 -3.25 5.12 12.13
CA SER A 16 -4.45 5.81 11.61
C SER A 16 -5.57 5.90 12.67
N LEU A 17 -5.77 4.83 13.45
CA LEU A 17 -6.78 4.79 14.51
C LEU A 17 -6.44 5.74 15.66
N GLU A 18 -5.18 5.75 16.10
CA GLU A 18 -4.73 6.64 17.18
C GLU A 18 -4.87 8.11 16.79
N ALA A 19 -4.39 8.47 15.60
CA ALA A 19 -4.56 9.83 15.08
C ALA A 19 -6.04 10.23 14.98
N GLY A 20 -6.89 9.32 14.51
CA GLY A 20 -8.33 9.52 14.42
C GLY A 20 -9.01 9.76 15.77
N GLU A 21 -8.69 8.95 16.79
CA GLU A 21 -9.23 9.11 18.15
C GLU A 21 -8.74 10.38 18.83
N ILE A 22 -7.50 10.81 18.57
CA ILE A 22 -6.97 12.09 19.08
C ILE A 22 -7.74 13.27 18.48
N ILE A 23 -7.96 13.25 17.16
CA ILE A 23 -8.76 14.27 16.46
C ILE A 23 -10.18 14.30 17.01
N LYS A 24 -10.80 13.14 17.15
CA LYS A 24 -12.15 13.01 17.72
C LYS A 24 -12.24 13.62 19.11
N LYS A 25 -11.32 13.27 20.01
CA LYS A 25 -11.25 13.82 21.37
C LYS A 25 -11.13 15.34 21.38
N ALA A 26 -10.38 15.92 20.45
CA ALA A 26 -10.26 17.38 20.32
C ALA A 26 -11.54 18.02 19.77
N CYS A 27 -12.17 17.41 18.76
CA CYS A 27 -13.42 17.87 18.17
C CYS A 27 -14.61 17.79 19.15
N GLU A 28 -14.70 16.74 19.97
CA GLU A 28 -15.81 16.49 20.91
C GLU A 28 -15.77 17.37 22.16
N LYS A 29 -14.74 18.20 22.35
CA LYS A 29 -14.77 19.27 23.36
C LYS A 29 -15.95 20.22 23.18
N ASN A 30 -16.44 20.38 21.96
CA ASN A 30 -17.74 21.00 21.72
C ASN A 30 -18.81 19.88 21.67
N PRO A 31 -19.73 19.81 22.65
CA PRO A 31 -20.69 18.72 22.77
C PRO A 31 -21.73 18.67 21.63
N SER A 32 -21.81 19.72 20.80
CA SER A 32 -22.67 19.73 19.61
C SER A 32 -22.05 19.03 18.39
N ASN A 33 -20.79 18.60 18.48
CA ASN A 33 -20.12 17.86 17.43
C ASN A 33 -20.45 16.36 17.55
N LYS A 34 -20.69 15.74 16.40
CA LYS A 34 -20.82 14.29 16.23
C LYS A 34 -19.68 13.86 15.33
N VAL A 35 -18.78 13.03 15.85
CA VAL A 35 -17.57 12.64 15.14
C VAL A 35 -17.59 11.17 14.82
N ILE A 36 -17.38 10.84 13.55
CA ILE A 36 -17.16 9.49 13.07
C ILE A 36 -15.70 9.38 12.66
N VAL A 37 -15.00 8.38 13.18
CA VAL A 37 -13.61 8.08 12.81
C VAL A 37 -13.62 6.83 11.94
N LYS A 38 -12.95 6.93 10.79
CA LYS A 38 -12.64 5.81 9.92
C LYS A 38 -11.14 5.87 9.62
N PRO A 39 -10.33 4.99 10.23
CA PRO A 39 -8.93 4.89 9.84
C PRO A 39 -8.87 4.51 8.35
N VAL A 40 -7.92 5.10 7.63
CA VAL A 40 -7.64 4.73 6.25
C VAL A 40 -6.19 4.32 6.11
N ALA A 41 -5.91 3.55 5.06
CA ALA A 41 -4.58 3.25 4.57
C ALA A 41 -4.53 3.55 3.07
N ASP A 42 -3.34 3.62 2.52
CA ASP A 42 -3.07 3.78 1.09
C ASP A 42 -3.15 2.44 0.31
N GLY A 43 -3.69 1.38 0.93
CA GLY A 43 -3.60 0.04 0.39
C GLY A 43 -2.24 -0.62 0.66
N GLY A 44 -1.35 -0.02 1.43
CA GLY A 44 -0.16 -0.67 1.98
C GLY A 44 -0.41 -1.23 3.38
N GLU A 45 0.62 -1.11 4.22
CA GLU A 45 0.63 -1.52 5.63
C GLU A 45 -0.54 -0.89 6.41
N GLY A 46 -1.31 -1.72 7.11
CA GLY A 46 -2.41 -1.27 7.98
C GLY A 46 -3.78 -1.22 7.32
N THR A 47 -3.89 -1.65 6.06
CA THR A 47 -5.14 -1.86 5.34
C THR A 47 -6.07 -2.86 6.06
N ILE A 48 -5.55 -4.00 6.49
CA ILE A 48 -6.25 -5.03 7.28
C ILE A 48 -6.82 -4.40 8.55
N ASP A 49 -6.00 -3.65 9.29
CA ASP A 49 -6.44 -2.99 10.51
C ASP A 49 -7.49 -1.89 10.26
N SER A 50 -7.44 -1.23 9.10
CA SER A 50 -8.42 -0.21 8.71
C SER A 50 -9.77 -0.81 8.28
N LEU A 51 -9.77 -2.05 7.78
CA LEU A 51 -10.94 -2.70 7.21
C LEU A 51 -11.48 -3.86 8.07
N LYS A 52 -10.80 -4.30 9.12
CA LYS A 52 -11.24 -5.45 9.95
C LYS A 52 -12.64 -5.30 10.56
N ASP A 53 -13.09 -4.07 10.78
CA ASP A 53 -14.38 -3.76 11.40
C ASP A 53 -15.51 -3.52 10.38
N ILE A 54 -15.26 -3.72 9.08
CA ILE A 54 -16.34 -3.68 8.09
C ILE A 54 -17.25 -4.90 8.27
N LYS A 55 -18.51 -4.76 7.85
CA LYS A 55 -19.53 -5.79 8.04
C LYS A 55 -19.09 -7.09 7.36
N ASN A 56 -19.25 -8.21 8.06
CA ASN A 56 -18.94 -9.57 7.58
C ASN A 56 -17.46 -9.81 7.22
N ALA A 57 -16.53 -8.96 7.67
CA ALA A 57 -15.11 -9.25 7.58
C ALA A 57 -14.68 -10.25 8.66
N LYS A 58 -13.77 -11.16 8.29
CA LYS A 58 -13.13 -12.14 9.18
C LYS A 58 -11.63 -12.09 8.94
N ILE A 59 -10.85 -12.00 10.01
CA ILE A 59 -9.40 -12.18 9.92
C ILE A 59 -9.10 -13.67 9.76
N VAL A 60 -8.24 -13.98 8.80
CA VAL A 60 -7.67 -15.31 8.57
C VAL A 60 -6.17 -15.21 8.85
N GLU A 61 -5.65 -16.18 9.59
CA GLU A 61 -4.21 -16.38 9.78
C GLU A 61 -3.77 -17.57 8.92
N VAL A 62 -2.61 -17.46 8.28
CA VAL A 62 -2.09 -18.47 7.35
C VAL A 62 -0.56 -18.58 7.50
N ASP A 63 -0.06 -19.81 7.49
CA ASP A 63 1.37 -20.08 7.45
C ASP A 63 1.91 -19.85 6.04
N VAL A 64 2.89 -18.96 5.92
CA VAL A 64 3.50 -18.52 4.66
C VAL A 64 5.01 -18.52 4.75
N HIS A 65 5.66 -18.37 3.61
CA HIS A 65 7.10 -18.10 3.54
C HIS A 65 7.38 -16.59 3.54
N ASN A 66 8.26 -16.15 4.44
CA ASN A 66 8.72 -14.77 4.48
C ASN A 66 9.65 -14.43 3.28
N PRO A 67 10.15 -13.19 3.13
CA PRO A 67 11.04 -12.83 2.02
C PRO A 67 12.27 -13.74 1.86
N LEU A 68 12.77 -14.35 2.94
CA LEU A 68 13.96 -15.20 2.96
C LEU A 68 13.61 -16.69 3.07
N MET A 69 12.37 -17.07 2.74
CA MET A 69 11.84 -18.44 2.78
C MET A 69 11.75 -19.08 4.17
N GLU A 70 11.75 -18.29 5.23
CA GLU A 70 11.50 -18.78 6.59
C GLU A 70 9.99 -18.81 6.87
N HIS A 71 9.54 -19.72 7.74
CA HIS A 71 8.13 -19.79 8.12
C HIS A 71 7.69 -18.54 8.88
N HIS A 72 6.54 -18.00 8.50
CA HIS A 72 5.90 -16.85 9.11
C HIS A 72 4.39 -17.01 9.10
N THR A 73 3.69 -16.42 10.07
CA THR A 73 2.22 -16.39 10.06
C THR A 73 1.78 -15.02 9.57
N ALA A 74 1.17 -14.99 8.39
CA ALA A 74 0.57 -13.80 7.81
C ALA A 74 -0.93 -13.74 8.12
N ARG A 75 -1.52 -12.56 7.96
CA ARG A 75 -2.96 -12.36 8.11
C ARG A 75 -3.55 -11.72 6.87
N TYR A 76 -4.83 -11.99 6.63
CA TYR A 76 -5.64 -11.28 5.63
C TYR A 76 -7.12 -11.28 6.04
N LEU A 77 -7.95 -10.52 5.32
CA LEU A 77 -9.39 -10.50 5.57
C LEU A 77 -10.15 -11.30 4.52
N ILE A 78 -11.18 -12.03 4.94
CA ILE A 78 -12.25 -12.50 4.07
C ILE A 78 -13.52 -11.69 4.36
N VAL A 79 -14.12 -11.13 3.33
CA VAL A 79 -15.34 -10.32 3.39
C VAL A 79 -16.44 -11.02 2.62
N ASP A 80 -17.62 -11.16 3.25
CA ASP A 80 -18.81 -11.80 2.67
C ASP A 80 -18.57 -13.21 2.11
N ASP A 81 -17.54 -13.91 2.61
CA ASP A 81 -17.08 -15.23 2.14
C ASP A 81 -16.82 -15.27 0.61
N LYS A 82 -16.43 -14.13 0.02
CA LYS A 82 -16.25 -13.97 -1.44
C LYS A 82 -15.00 -13.20 -1.85
N LEU A 83 -14.60 -12.22 -1.03
CA LEU A 83 -13.50 -11.30 -1.32
C LEU A 83 -12.39 -11.49 -0.29
N ALA A 84 -11.16 -11.71 -0.75
CA ALA A 84 -9.98 -11.61 0.10
C ALA A 84 -9.34 -10.23 -0.03
N ILE A 85 -8.98 -9.65 1.11
CA ILE A 85 -8.22 -8.40 1.19
C ILE A 85 -6.89 -8.71 1.86
N MET A 86 -5.79 -8.58 1.12
CA MET A 86 -4.45 -8.97 1.53
C MET A 86 -3.49 -7.79 1.49
N GLU A 87 -2.46 -7.85 2.33
CA GLU A 87 -1.30 -6.97 2.24
C GLU A 87 -0.08 -7.82 1.92
N MET A 88 0.65 -7.51 0.85
CA MET A 88 1.89 -8.22 0.53
C MET A 88 2.92 -8.06 1.66
N SER A 89 2.85 -6.99 2.45
CA SER A 89 3.74 -6.75 3.59
C SER A 89 3.59 -7.78 4.70
N GLU A 90 2.44 -8.44 4.84
CA GLU A 90 2.24 -9.49 5.85
C GLU A 90 3.06 -10.76 5.54
N SER A 91 3.42 -11.02 4.27
CA SER A 91 4.26 -12.18 3.89
C SER A 91 5.63 -11.78 3.34
N SER A 92 5.75 -10.60 2.76
CA SER A 92 6.90 -10.20 1.94
C SER A 92 7.35 -8.76 2.21
N GLY A 93 6.98 -8.23 3.38
CA GLY A 93 7.28 -6.87 3.81
C GLY A 93 8.69 -6.64 4.31
N LEU A 94 9.18 -5.40 4.16
CA LEU A 94 10.49 -4.96 4.63
C LEU A 94 10.64 -5.08 6.16
N THR A 95 9.55 -4.86 6.91
CA THR A 95 9.50 -4.92 8.37
C THR A 95 9.67 -6.34 8.93
N LEU A 96 9.50 -7.38 8.10
CA LEU A 96 9.72 -8.77 8.47
C LEU A 96 11.22 -9.11 8.57
N ILE A 97 12.09 -8.32 7.93
CA ILE A 97 13.53 -8.50 7.97
C ILE A 97 14.12 -7.51 8.98
N LYS A 98 14.53 -8.01 10.15
CA LYS A 98 15.10 -7.16 11.22
C LYS A 98 16.54 -6.74 10.92
N ASP A 99 17.36 -7.72 10.52
CA ASP A 99 18.78 -7.55 10.22
C ASP A 99 19.10 -8.31 8.93
N ASN A 100 20.05 -7.82 8.13
CA ASN A 100 20.53 -8.45 6.88
C ASN A 100 19.51 -8.44 5.73
N LEU A 101 19.10 -7.23 5.30
CA LEU A 101 18.39 -7.07 4.04
C LEU A 101 19.19 -7.72 2.89
N ASP A 102 18.55 -8.65 2.19
CA ASP A 102 19.13 -9.36 1.06
C ASP A 102 18.25 -9.22 -0.19
N PRO A 103 18.33 -8.09 -0.90
CA PRO A 103 17.48 -7.83 -2.05
C PRO A 103 17.74 -8.76 -3.24
N MET A 104 18.85 -9.52 -3.24
CA MET A 104 19.17 -10.48 -4.31
C MET A 104 18.53 -11.85 -4.10
N ASN A 105 18.18 -12.19 -2.85
CA ASN A 105 17.54 -13.45 -2.50
C ASN A 105 16.07 -13.30 -2.07
N ALA A 106 15.65 -12.09 -1.69
CA ALA A 106 14.30 -11.82 -1.24
C ALA A 106 13.24 -12.20 -2.30
N THR A 107 12.24 -12.98 -1.91
CA THR A 107 11.21 -13.56 -2.79
C THR A 107 9.78 -13.22 -2.36
N THR A 108 8.87 -13.13 -3.33
CA THR A 108 7.44 -12.90 -3.12
C THR A 108 6.62 -14.17 -2.89
N PHE A 109 7.28 -15.31 -2.61
CA PHE A 109 6.64 -16.62 -2.50
C PHE A 109 5.44 -16.64 -1.55
N GLY A 110 5.57 -16.03 -0.38
CA GLY A 110 4.49 -15.93 0.61
C GLY A 110 3.24 -15.18 0.14
N VAL A 111 3.35 -14.31 -0.86
CA VAL A 111 2.16 -13.66 -1.46
C VAL A 111 1.32 -14.72 -2.18
N GLY A 112 1.98 -15.63 -2.91
CA GLY A 112 1.30 -16.76 -3.54
C GLY A 112 0.74 -17.75 -2.52
N ASP A 113 1.41 -17.94 -1.38
CA ASP A 113 0.88 -18.78 -0.29
C ASP A 113 -0.46 -18.23 0.23
N MET A 114 -0.56 -16.91 0.44
CA MET A 114 -1.84 -16.28 0.84
C MET A 114 -2.92 -16.44 -0.24
N ILE A 115 -2.57 -16.24 -1.51
CA ILE A 115 -3.52 -16.39 -2.62
C ILE A 115 -4.03 -17.84 -2.69
N ASN A 116 -3.14 -18.83 -2.63
CA ASN A 116 -3.50 -20.25 -2.61
C ASN A 116 -4.44 -20.59 -1.45
N ASP A 117 -4.14 -20.11 -0.25
CA ASP A 117 -4.97 -20.33 0.94
C ASP A 117 -6.39 -19.76 0.79
N ALA A 118 -6.54 -18.61 0.14
CA ALA A 118 -7.84 -18.03 -0.19
C ALA A 118 -8.54 -18.80 -1.32
N LEU A 119 -7.82 -19.24 -2.35
CA LEU A 119 -8.37 -20.07 -3.44
C LEU A 119 -8.95 -21.39 -2.90
N ASP A 120 -8.28 -22.00 -1.92
CA ASP A 120 -8.71 -23.22 -1.22
C ASP A 120 -9.99 -22.99 -0.41
N LYS A 121 -10.24 -21.75 0.02
CA LYS A 121 -11.49 -21.30 0.66
C LYS A 121 -12.58 -20.90 -0.34
N ASN A 122 -12.40 -21.19 -1.63
CA ASN A 122 -13.29 -20.83 -2.73
C ASN A 122 -13.45 -19.31 -2.94
N ILE A 123 -12.48 -18.52 -2.50
CA ILE A 123 -12.43 -17.09 -2.79
C ILE A 123 -11.91 -16.88 -4.22
N ARG A 124 -12.51 -15.93 -4.95
CA ARG A 124 -12.14 -15.59 -6.34
C ARG A 124 -11.97 -14.09 -6.55
N GLU A 125 -12.40 -13.25 -5.62
CA GLU A 125 -12.19 -11.82 -5.68
C GLU A 125 -11.06 -11.43 -4.73
N PHE A 126 -10.12 -10.62 -5.22
CA PHE A 126 -8.92 -10.23 -4.47
C PHE A 126 -8.70 -8.73 -4.55
N ILE A 127 -8.51 -8.11 -3.40
CA ILE A 127 -7.89 -6.80 -3.25
C ILE A 127 -6.53 -7.02 -2.59
N ILE A 128 -5.45 -6.64 -3.25
CA ILE A 128 -4.11 -6.85 -2.73
C ILE A 128 -3.36 -5.53 -2.67
N GLY A 129 -2.96 -5.18 -1.46
CA GLY A 129 -2.05 -4.11 -1.16
C GLY A 129 -0.61 -4.47 -1.41
N ILE A 130 0.11 -3.73 -2.27
CA ILE A 130 1.50 -4.07 -2.63
C ILE A 130 2.56 -3.12 -2.05
N GLY A 131 2.17 -2.23 -1.12
CA GLY A 131 3.11 -1.35 -0.42
C GLY A 131 4.08 -2.12 0.51
N GLY A 132 5.23 -1.50 0.83
CA GLY A 132 6.11 -1.98 1.90
C GLY A 132 6.99 -3.20 1.60
N SER A 133 7.14 -3.59 0.33
CA SER A 133 7.88 -4.80 -0.08
C SER A 133 9.36 -4.83 0.30
N ALA A 134 9.88 -6.01 0.68
CA ALA A 134 11.30 -6.31 0.79
C ALA A 134 11.96 -6.80 -0.53
N THR A 135 11.15 -7.13 -1.53
CA THR A 135 11.53 -7.98 -2.67
C THR A 135 11.77 -7.18 -3.96
N THR A 136 12.56 -7.72 -4.89
CA THR A 136 12.74 -7.17 -6.26
C THR A 136 12.78 -8.28 -7.32
N ASP A 137 12.01 -9.35 -7.10
CA ASP A 137 12.02 -10.59 -7.91
C ASP A 137 11.06 -10.57 -9.10
N GLY A 138 10.45 -9.44 -9.43
CA GLY A 138 9.48 -9.35 -10.53
C GLY A 138 8.18 -10.10 -10.27
N GLY A 139 7.88 -10.46 -9.01
CA GLY A 139 6.75 -11.33 -8.66
C GLY A 139 6.98 -12.81 -9.00
N MET A 140 8.21 -13.20 -9.36
CA MET A 140 8.55 -14.58 -9.70
C MET A 140 8.21 -15.55 -8.55
N GLY A 141 8.52 -15.18 -7.31
CA GLY A 141 8.20 -15.99 -6.13
C GLY A 141 6.71 -16.29 -6.00
N MET A 142 5.86 -15.25 -6.11
CA MET A 142 4.41 -15.40 -6.09
C MET A 142 3.95 -16.37 -7.20
N LEU A 143 4.42 -16.17 -8.43
CA LEU A 143 4.05 -17.03 -9.55
C LEU A 143 4.49 -18.48 -9.35
N ARG A 144 5.65 -18.72 -8.71
CA ARG A 144 6.09 -20.07 -8.33
C ARG A 144 5.14 -20.75 -7.36
N SER A 145 4.74 -20.06 -6.30
CA SER A 145 3.77 -20.61 -5.35
C SER A 145 2.43 -20.91 -6.03
N LEU A 146 2.05 -20.13 -7.04
CA LEU A 146 0.87 -20.35 -7.89
C LEU A 146 1.05 -21.42 -9.00
N GLY A 147 2.18 -22.13 -9.03
CA GLY A 147 2.40 -23.28 -9.92
C GLY A 147 3.22 -23.01 -11.19
N ALA A 148 3.67 -21.77 -11.42
CA ALA A 148 4.61 -21.49 -12.51
C ALA A 148 6.01 -22.05 -12.19
N ARG A 149 6.72 -22.53 -13.22
CA ARG A 149 8.07 -23.08 -13.07
C ARG A 149 9.06 -22.32 -13.94
N PHE A 150 10.28 -22.19 -13.44
CA PHE A 150 11.31 -21.35 -14.03
C PHE A 150 12.59 -22.18 -14.15
N PHE A 151 13.13 -22.29 -15.36
CA PHE A 151 14.22 -23.22 -15.66
C PHE A 151 15.44 -22.52 -16.27
N ASP A 152 16.60 -23.08 -15.98
CA ASP A 152 17.86 -22.76 -16.66
C ASP A 152 17.98 -23.43 -18.04
N LYS A 153 19.10 -23.20 -18.72
CA LYS A 153 19.41 -23.80 -20.04
C LYS A 153 19.49 -25.33 -20.04
N ASN A 154 19.67 -25.96 -18.87
CA ASN A 154 19.79 -27.40 -18.71
C ASN A 154 18.44 -28.05 -18.31
N GLY A 155 17.37 -27.25 -18.16
CA GLY A 155 16.08 -27.72 -17.68
C GLY A 155 16.01 -27.93 -16.17
N ILE A 156 16.94 -27.34 -15.41
CA ILE A 156 16.96 -27.39 -13.94
C ILE A 156 16.23 -26.16 -13.42
N GLU A 157 15.40 -26.32 -12.38
CA GLU A 157 14.72 -25.19 -11.76
C GLU A 157 15.69 -24.20 -11.13
N ILE A 158 15.47 -22.91 -11.38
CA ILE A 158 16.28 -21.84 -10.79
C ILE A 158 15.92 -21.63 -9.31
N SER A 159 16.84 -21.01 -8.57
CA SER A 159 16.62 -20.62 -7.18
C SER A 159 15.59 -19.49 -7.07
N ASN A 160 15.08 -19.26 -5.85
CA ASN A 160 14.25 -18.11 -5.54
C ASN A 160 15.03 -16.78 -5.59
N GLY A 161 14.27 -15.68 -5.58
CA GLY A 161 14.80 -14.33 -5.57
C GLY A 161 15.42 -13.91 -6.92
N PRO A 162 15.82 -12.63 -7.04
CA PRO A 162 16.42 -12.13 -8.27
C PRO A 162 17.65 -12.89 -8.75
N ILE A 163 18.45 -13.45 -7.84
CA ILE A 163 19.66 -14.18 -8.19
C ILE A 163 19.38 -15.37 -9.12
N GLY A 164 18.23 -16.05 -8.98
CA GLY A 164 17.85 -17.14 -9.87
C GLY A 164 17.61 -16.69 -11.31
N ILE A 165 17.23 -15.42 -11.52
CA ILE A 165 16.96 -14.85 -12.84
C ILE A 165 18.24 -14.79 -13.70
N ILE A 166 19.42 -14.80 -13.07
CA ILE A 166 20.72 -14.85 -13.77
C ILE A 166 20.75 -16.01 -14.77
N ASP A 167 20.22 -17.17 -14.38
CA ASP A 167 20.25 -18.40 -15.18
C ASP A 167 18.94 -18.68 -15.92
N LEU A 168 17.90 -17.86 -15.74
CA LEU A 168 16.58 -18.06 -16.34
C LEU A 168 16.63 -18.15 -17.87
N GLU A 169 16.06 -19.20 -18.44
CA GLU A 169 15.93 -19.37 -19.90
C GLU A 169 14.49 -19.61 -20.35
N THR A 170 13.73 -20.37 -19.56
CA THR A 170 12.37 -20.80 -19.90
C THR A 170 11.43 -20.65 -18.71
N ILE A 171 10.19 -20.25 -18.99
CA ILE A 171 9.09 -20.21 -18.04
C ILE A 171 8.07 -21.26 -18.52
N ASP A 172 7.56 -22.04 -17.60
CA ASP A 172 6.54 -23.05 -17.83
C ASP A 172 5.30 -22.74 -16.98
N LEU A 173 4.15 -22.71 -17.64
CA LEU A 173 2.85 -22.40 -17.06
C LEU A 173 1.88 -23.61 -17.12
N GLU A 174 2.37 -24.81 -17.47
CA GLU A 174 1.53 -26.01 -17.59
C GLU A 174 0.78 -26.33 -16.28
N ASN A 175 1.43 -26.10 -15.14
CA ASN A 175 0.87 -26.35 -13.81
C ASN A 175 0.41 -25.07 -13.10
N PHE A 176 0.24 -23.96 -13.83
CA PHE A 176 -0.26 -22.72 -13.27
C PHE A 176 -1.73 -22.90 -12.84
N ASP A 177 -2.06 -22.49 -11.62
CA ASP A 177 -3.35 -22.81 -11.01
C ASP A 177 -4.54 -22.33 -11.87
N GLU A 178 -5.34 -23.28 -12.36
CA GLU A 178 -6.44 -22.97 -13.28
C GLU A 178 -7.54 -22.11 -12.64
N ARG A 179 -7.68 -22.14 -11.31
CA ARG A 179 -8.66 -21.34 -10.57
C ARG A 179 -8.41 -19.84 -10.75
N LEU A 180 -7.17 -19.44 -11.06
CA LEU A 180 -6.80 -18.05 -11.31
C LEU A 180 -7.55 -17.44 -12.50
N LYS A 181 -7.98 -18.26 -13.47
CA LYS A 181 -8.79 -17.83 -14.63
C LYS A 181 -10.18 -17.32 -14.22
N GLU A 182 -10.68 -17.77 -13.07
CA GLU A 182 -11.97 -17.35 -12.50
C GLU A 182 -11.83 -16.15 -11.57
N CYS A 183 -10.58 -15.71 -11.30
CA CYS A 183 -10.31 -14.72 -10.28
C CYS A 183 -10.29 -13.30 -10.84
N THR A 184 -10.67 -12.34 -10.00
CA THR A 184 -10.51 -10.91 -10.27
C THR A 184 -9.54 -10.31 -9.25
N PHE A 185 -8.50 -9.65 -9.75
CA PHE A 185 -7.48 -9.01 -8.91
C PHE A 185 -7.52 -7.49 -9.06
N GLN A 186 -7.80 -6.81 -7.96
CA GLN A 186 -7.61 -5.36 -7.82
C GLN A 186 -6.39 -5.12 -6.95
N ILE A 187 -5.42 -4.37 -7.46
CA ILE A 187 -4.15 -4.16 -6.79
C ILE A 187 -4.03 -2.69 -6.44
N ALA A 188 -3.85 -2.41 -5.15
CA ALA A 188 -3.59 -1.06 -4.68
C ALA A 188 -2.15 -0.66 -5.03
N CYS A 189 -2.00 0.27 -5.97
CA CYS A 189 -0.73 0.71 -6.54
C CYS A 189 -0.72 2.23 -6.70
N ASP A 190 0.10 2.91 -5.88
CA ASP A 190 0.19 4.38 -5.85
C ASP A 190 1.38 4.95 -6.63
N VAL A 191 2.08 4.11 -7.40
CA VAL A 191 3.25 4.52 -8.19
C VAL A 191 3.04 4.17 -9.65
N ASP A 192 3.59 5.00 -10.54
CA ASP A 192 3.51 4.85 -12.00
C ASP A 192 4.77 4.22 -12.60
N ASN A 193 5.77 3.90 -11.77
CA ASN A 193 7.07 3.42 -12.20
C ASN A 193 6.96 2.18 -13.10
N PRO A 194 7.66 2.14 -14.26
CA PRO A 194 7.76 0.94 -15.09
C PRO A 194 8.61 -0.13 -14.39
N LEU A 195 8.66 -1.34 -14.95
CA LEU A 195 9.47 -2.42 -14.39
C LEU A 195 10.97 -2.06 -14.37
N CYS A 196 11.48 -1.57 -15.50
CA CYS A 196 12.92 -1.36 -15.76
C CYS A 196 13.24 0.09 -16.15
N GLY A 197 14.53 0.43 -16.16
CA GLY A 197 15.05 1.70 -16.66
C GLY A 197 15.27 2.74 -15.57
N GLN A 198 15.51 4.01 -15.95
CA GLN A 198 15.90 5.06 -14.99
C GLN A 198 14.86 5.33 -13.91
N ARG A 199 13.57 5.20 -14.26
CA ARG A 199 12.43 5.26 -13.34
C ARG A 199 11.96 3.86 -12.90
N GLY A 200 12.69 2.81 -13.23
CA GLY A 200 12.32 1.43 -13.00
C GLY A 200 12.33 1.03 -11.52
N SER A 201 11.73 -0.12 -11.23
CA SER A 201 11.60 -0.70 -9.89
C SER A 201 12.93 -0.70 -9.11
N ALA A 202 13.96 -1.29 -9.70
CA ALA A 202 15.26 -1.45 -9.03
C ALA A 202 15.97 -0.11 -8.78
N ARG A 203 15.92 0.82 -9.75
CA ARG A 203 16.57 2.14 -9.63
C ARG A 203 15.96 2.99 -8.52
N VAL A 204 14.65 2.92 -8.35
CA VAL A 204 13.92 3.79 -7.41
C VAL A 204 13.78 3.17 -6.03
N PHE A 205 13.46 1.87 -5.94
CA PHE A 205 13.03 1.25 -4.69
C PHE A 205 14.00 0.21 -4.11
N ALA A 206 14.97 -0.30 -4.86
CA ALA A 206 15.91 -1.28 -4.29
C ALA A 206 16.89 -0.68 -3.25
N PRO A 207 17.33 0.59 -3.31
CA PRO A 207 18.24 1.14 -2.29
C PRO A 207 17.67 1.09 -0.86
N GLN A 208 16.38 1.41 -0.68
CA GLN A 208 15.71 1.30 0.63
C GLN A 208 15.51 -0.15 1.09
N LYS A 209 15.67 -1.13 0.18
CA LYS A 209 15.66 -2.57 0.46
C LYS A 209 17.06 -3.13 0.68
N GLY A 210 18.07 -2.27 0.86
CA GLY A 210 19.45 -2.67 1.16
C GLY A 210 20.35 -2.90 -0.08
N ALA A 211 19.89 -2.58 -1.29
CA ALA A 211 20.70 -2.80 -2.49
C ALA A 211 21.82 -1.74 -2.61
N SER A 212 23.05 -2.21 -2.78
CA SER A 212 24.18 -1.38 -3.18
C SER A 212 23.99 -0.83 -4.61
N PRO A 213 24.69 0.26 -5.00
CA PRO A 213 24.60 0.80 -6.36
C PRO A 213 24.87 -0.25 -7.46
N LYS A 214 25.80 -1.18 -7.23
CA LYS A 214 26.09 -2.29 -8.14
C LYS A 214 24.91 -3.27 -8.24
N GLN A 215 24.33 -3.66 -7.10
CA GLN A 215 23.15 -4.53 -7.08
C GLN A 215 21.95 -3.87 -7.74
N VAL A 216 21.77 -2.55 -7.58
CA VAL A 216 20.72 -1.81 -8.27
C VAL A 216 20.86 -1.98 -9.79
N GLU A 217 22.06 -1.78 -10.35
CA GLU A 217 22.33 -2.01 -11.78
C GLU A 217 22.06 -3.45 -12.23
N GLU A 218 22.44 -4.42 -11.40
CA GLU A 218 22.24 -5.84 -11.66
C GLU A 218 20.76 -6.22 -11.64
N LEU A 219 20.01 -5.84 -10.59
CA LEU A 219 18.58 -6.09 -10.45
C LEU A 219 17.77 -5.56 -11.64
N ASP A 220 18.07 -4.34 -12.11
CA ASP A 220 17.39 -3.76 -13.27
C ASP A 220 17.64 -4.57 -14.56
N LYS A 221 18.87 -5.07 -14.76
CA LYS A 221 19.18 -5.96 -15.89
C LYS A 221 18.47 -7.31 -15.77
N LEU A 222 18.38 -7.85 -14.55
CA LEU A 222 17.69 -9.11 -14.28
C LEU A 222 16.19 -8.98 -14.55
N LEU A 223 15.55 -7.90 -14.11
CA LEU A 223 14.14 -7.64 -14.45
C LEU A 223 13.92 -7.48 -15.96
N GLY A 224 14.86 -6.85 -16.68
CA GLY A 224 14.83 -6.78 -18.14
C GLY A 224 14.94 -8.16 -18.78
N LYS A 225 15.87 -9.01 -18.33
CA LYS A 225 15.99 -10.40 -18.76
C LYS A 225 14.71 -11.19 -18.48
N TYR A 226 14.14 -11.04 -17.29
CA TYR A 226 12.89 -11.69 -16.90
C TYR A 226 11.73 -11.30 -17.82
N HIS A 227 11.63 -10.03 -18.20
CA HIS A 227 10.67 -9.56 -19.17
C HIS A 227 10.86 -10.19 -20.57
N GLU A 228 12.10 -10.27 -21.06
CA GLU A 228 12.40 -10.92 -22.36
C GLU A 228 12.00 -12.40 -22.38
N VAL A 229 12.22 -13.13 -21.28
CA VAL A 229 11.78 -14.53 -21.18
C VAL A 229 10.25 -14.61 -21.05
N THR A 230 9.62 -13.70 -20.31
CA THR A 230 8.15 -13.62 -20.21
C THR A 230 7.50 -13.44 -21.59
N LYS A 231 8.06 -12.60 -22.47
CA LYS A 231 7.52 -12.39 -23.83
C LYS A 231 7.48 -13.64 -24.69
N LYS A 232 8.29 -14.66 -24.38
CA LYS A 232 8.26 -15.94 -25.10
C LYS A 232 7.00 -16.76 -24.77
N VAL A 233 6.42 -16.59 -23.58
CA VAL A 233 5.23 -17.31 -23.11
C VAL A 233 3.97 -16.45 -23.10
N ILE A 234 4.12 -15.14 -22.93
CA ILE A 234 3.05 -14.15 -22.96
C ILE A 234 3.49 -13.05 -23.95
N PRO A 235 3.20 -13.20 -25.25
CA PRO A 235 3.70 -12.28 -26.29
C PRO A 235 3.35 -10.81 -26.06
N ASP A 236 2.19 -10.53 -25.46
CA ASP A 236 1.71 -9.18 -25.18
C ASP A 236 2.20 -8.61 -23.84
N ALA A 237 3.13 -9.31 -23.17
CA ALA A 237 3.67 -8.82 -21.90
C ALA A 237 4.31 -7.44 -22.08
N ASN A 238 4.07 -6.54 -21.12
CA ASN A 238 4.51 -5.15 -21.20
C ASN A 238 5.14 -4.71 -19.86
N ASP A 239 6.41 -4.33 -19.92
CA ASP A 239 7.23 -3.86 -18.79
C ASP A 239 7.14 -2.36 -18.55
N THR A 240 6.47 -1.62 -19.46
CA THR A 240 6.27 -0.17 -19.39
C THR A 240 4.88 0.25 -18.90
N ILE A 241 4.00 -0.70 -18.56
CA ILE A 241 2.69 -0.41 -17.95
C ILE A 241 2.94 0.42 -16.68
N GLU A 242 2.14 1.49 -16.50
CA GLU A 242 2.18 2.28 -15.27
C GLU A 242 1.95 1.38 -14.05
N GLY A 243 2.87 1.44 -13.09
CA GLY A 243 2.82 0.60 -11.88
C GLY A 243 3.42 -0.80 -12.05
N ALA A 244 3.96 -1.16 -13.23
CA ALA A 244 4.64 -2.43 -13.43
C ALA A 244 5.83 -2.62 -12.46
N GLY A 245 6.54 -1.54 -12.12
CA GLY A 245 7.66 -1.56 -11.18
C GLY A 245 7.26 -1.52 -9.71
N ALA A 246 5.98 -1.42 -9.39
CA ALA A 246 5.53 -1.41 -8.00
C ALA A 246 5.96 -2.69 -7.29
N ALA A 247 6.37 -2.52 -6.03
CA ALA A 247 6.71 -3.61 -5.12
C ALA A 247 7.75 -4.60 -5.67
N GLY A 248 8.79 -4.10 -6.36
CA GLY A 248 9.83 -4.98 -6.88
C GLY A 248 9.48 -5.67 -8.20
N GLY A 249 8.44 -5.19 -8.90
CA GLY A 249 7.93 -5.81 -10.12
C GLY A 249 6.75 -6.77 -9.87
N LEU A 250 6.18 -6.79 -8.67
CA LEU A 250 4.96 -7.55 -8.40
C LEU A 250 3.76 -7.00 -9.19
N GLY A 251 3.70 -5.67 -9.39
CA GLY A 251 2.69 -5.05 -10.26
C GLY A 251 2.76 -5.58 -11.69
N TYR A 252 3.96 -5.79 -12.23
CA TYR A 252 4.19 -6.44 -13.52
C TYR A 252 3.65 -7.88 -13.55
N ALA A 253 3.91 -8.69 -12.52
CA ALA A 253 3.39 -10.05 -12.45
C ALA A 253 1.85 -10.08 -12.42
N PHE A 254 1.23 -9.27 -11.56
CA PHE A 254 -0.22 -9.16 -11.48
C PHE A 254 -0.84 -8.73 -12.81
N LYS A 255 -0.25 -7.76 -13.52
CA LYS A 255 -0.75 -7.31 -14.82
C LYS A 255 -0.62 -8.37 -15.91
N ASN A 256 0.57 -8.94 -16.06
CA ASN A 256 0.87 -9.77 -17.23
C ASN A 256 0.42 -11.23 -17.07
N TYR A 257 0.47 -11.79 -15.86
CA TYR A 257 0.13 -13.19 -15.61
C TYR A 257 -1.28 -13.39 -15.04
N LEU A 258 -1.78 -12.42 -14.27
CA LEU A 258 -3.07 -12.52 -13.56
C LEU A 258 -4.14 -11.55 -14.09
N ASN A 259 -3.84 -10.81 -15.16
CA ASN A 259 -4.72 -9.82 -15.78
C ASN A 259 -5.37 -8.86 -14.77
N ALA A 260 -4.61 -8.44 -13.76
CA ALA A 260 -5.12 -7.61 -12.68
C ALA A 260 -5.42 -6.17 -13.13
N GLU A 261 -6.19 -5.46 -12.31
CA GLU A 261 -6.40 -4.02 -12.41
C GLU A 261 -5.54 -3.32 -11.35
N LEU A 262 -4.63 -2.43 -11.76
CA LEU A 262 -3.93 -1.56 -10.82
C LEU A 262 -4.77 -0.30 -10.62
N LYS A 263 -5.09 0.04 -9.36
CA LYS A 263 -5.80 1.26 -9.00
C LYS A 263 -5.07 1.99 -7.88
N PRO A 264 -5.26 3.31 -7.75
CA PRO A 264 -4.84 4.02 -6.55
C PRO A 264 -5.46 3.37 -5.31
N GLY A 265 -4.64 3.04 -4.32
CA GLY A 265 -5.10 2.25 -3.18
C GLY A 265 -6.16 2.98 -2.36
N ILE A 266 -6.03 4.30 -2.21
CA ILE A 266 -7.05 5.10 -1.53
C ILE A 266 -8.43 5.01 -2.18
N GLU A 267 -8.54 4.89 -3.51
CA GLU A 267 -9.84 4.76 -4.17
C GLU A 267 -10.51 3.44 -3.76
N ILE A 268 -9.76 2.33 -3.75
CA ILE A 268 -10.25 1.01 -3.28
C ILE A 268 -10.69 1.09 -1.81
N ILE A 269 -9.86 1.66 -0.93
CA ILE A 269 -10.16 1.72 0.51
C ILE A 269 -11.41 2.57 0.78
N LEU A 270 -11.59 3.71 0.09
CA LEU A 270 -12.77 4.54 0.26
C LEU A 270 -14.05 3.86 -0.22
N GLU A 271 -13.98 3.06 -1.29
CA GLU A 271 -15.11 2.23 -1.75
C GLU A 271 -15.49 1.20 -0.68
N MET A 272 -14.51 0.45 -0.16
CA MET A 272 -14.73 -0.59 0.87
C MET A 272 -15.29 -0.03 2.18
N LEU A 273 -14.91 1.19 2.56
CA LEU A 273 -15.42 1.87 3.75
C LEU A 273 -16.83 2.45 3.56
N GLY A 274 -17.37 2.44 2.34
CA GLY A 274 -18.59 3.18 2.02
C GLY A 274 -18.45 4.68 2.25
N ALA A 275 -17.25 5.23 2.00
CA ALA A 275 -16.89 6.60 2.35
C ALA A 275 -17.75 7.65 1.62
N ASP A 276 -18.25 7.32 0.43
CA ASP A 276 -19.10 8.20 -0.37
C ASP A 276 -20.35 8.67 0.41
N GLU A 277 -21.11 7.73 1.00
CA GLU A 277 -22.29 8.04 1.81
C GLU A 277 -21.91 8.70 3.15
N LEU A 278 -20.79 8.31 3.76
CA LEU A 278 -20.30 8.95 5.00
C LEU A 278 -19.97 10.43 4.76
N ILE A 279 -19.27 10.74 3.68
CA ILE A 279 -18.87 12.09 3.29
C ILE A 279 -20.10 12.94 2.98
N LYS A 280 -21.04 12.42 2.19
CA LYS A 280 -22.29 13.10 1.84
C LYS A 280 -23.08 13.56 3.06
N ASN A 281 -23.09 12.75 4.12
CA ASN A 281 -23.81 13.02 5.37
C ASN A 281 -23.01 13.85 6.41
N SER A 282 -21.79 14.27 6.07
CA SER A 282 -20.91 15.05 6.94
C SER A 282 -20.90 16.54 6.57
N ASP A 283 -20.57 17.41 7.53
CA ASP A 283 -20.41 18.86 7.30
C ASP A 283 -18.94 19.22 7.04
N LEU A 284 -18.03 18.53 7.75
CA LEU A 284 -16.59 18.73 7.70
C LEU A 284 -15.89 17.38 7.62
N ILE A 285 -14.92 17.29 6.71
CA ILE A 285 -14.00 16.16 6.59
C ILE A 285 -12.65 16.57 7.18
N ILE A 286 -12.11 15.76 8.07
CA ILE A 286 -10.75 15.89 8.58
C ILE A 286 -9.93 14.72 8.08
N THR A 287 -8.78 15.02 7.48
CA THR A 287 -7.84 14.03 6.97
C THR A 287 -6.41 14.36 7.39
N GLY A 288 -5.43 13.56 6.97
CA GLY A 288 -4.04 13.75 7.35
C GLY A 288 -3.15 12.57 7.01
N GLU A 289 -1.85 12.81 7.09
CA GLU A 289 -0.79 11.80 6.97
C GLU A 289 0.51 12.32 7.61
N GLY A 290 1.51 11.46 7.81
CA GLY A 290 2.76 11.84 8.46
C GLY A 290 3.55 12.95 7.75
N LYS A 291 3.60 12.93 6.41
CA LYS A 291 4.29 13.94 5.61
C LYS A 291 3.45 14.31 4.40
N MET A 292 3.13 15.60 4.30
CA MET A 292 2.46 16.16 3.13
C MET A 292 3.52 16.75 2.18
N ASP A 293 3.64 16.20 0.98
CA ASP A 293 4.61 16.65 -0.03
C ASP A 293 4.00 16.73 -1.43
N PHE A 294 4.81 17.09 -2.43
CA PHE A 294 4.35 17.09 -3.82
C PHE A 294 3.74 15.74 -4.24
N GLN A 295 4.23 14.60 -3.73
CA GLN A 295 3.63 13.31 -4.06
C GLN A 295 2.23 13.17 -3.46
N THR A 296 1.95 13.78 -2.30
CA THR A 296 0.59 13.85 -1.77
C THR A 296 -0.37 14.47 -2.78
N SER A 297 0.05 15.58 -3.42
CA SER A 297 -0.73 16.25 -4.47
C SER A 297 -1.01 15.35 -5.68
N MET A 298 -0.16 14.35 -5.92
CA MET A 298 -0.24 13.43 -7.05
C MET A 298 -1.27 12.30 -6.86
N GLY A 299 -1.96 12.22 -5.73
CA GLY A 299 -3.11 11.31 -5.55
C GLY A 299 -3.05 10.38 -4.35
N LYS A 300 -2.25 10.69 -3.32
CA LYS A 300 -2.22 9.92 -2.06
C LYS A 300 -3.49 10.14 -1.23
N THR A 301 -3.55 9.45 -0.08
CA THR A 301 -4.67 9.40 0.86
C THR A 301 -5.42 10.74 1.05
N PRO A 302 -4.77 11.86 1.44
CA PRO A 302 -5.51 13.11 1.71
C PRO A 302 -6.19 13.69 0.48
N VAL A 303 -5.55 13.60 -0.70
CA VAL A 303 -6.10 14.14 -1.95
C VAL A 303 -7.20 13.23 -2.51
N GLY A 304 -7.08 11.91 -2.38
CA GLY A 304 -8.15 10.98 -2.75
C GLY A 304 -9.43 11.26 -1.96
N ILE A 305 -9.30 11.45 -0.64
CA ILE A 305 -10.40 11.85 0.24
C ILE A 305 -10.97 13.21 -0.18
N ALA A 306 -10.11 14.19 -0.43
CA ALA A 306 -10.53 15.53 -0.83
C ALA A 306 -11.32 15.51 -2.15
N LYS A 307 -10.83 14.79 -3.16
CA LYS A 307 -11.49 14.60 -4.46
C LYS A 307 -12.90 14.03 -4.28
N LEU A 308 -13.06 13.02 -3.43
CA LEU A 308 -14.38 12.43 -3.12
C LEU A 308 -15.28 13.44 -2.38
N ALA A 309 -14.74 14.15 -1.39
CA ALA A 309 -15.45 15.18 -0.64
C ALA A 309 -15.95 16.34 -1.52
N LYS A 310 -15.17 16.74 -2.53
CA LYS A 310 -15.55 17.81 -3.45
C LYS A 310 -16.67 17.46 -4.40
N LYS A 311 -16.92 16.17 -4.70
CA LYS A 311 -18.14 15.75 -5.43
C LYS A 311 -19.42 16.22 -4.72
N TYR A 312 -19.36 16.37 -3.39
CA TYR A 312 -20.47 16.78 -2.53
C TYR A 312 -20.32 18.19 -1.95
N ASN A 313 -19.38 19.00 -2.49
CA ASN A 313 -19.05 20.34 -2.00
C ASN A 313 -18.72 20.40 -0.49
N LYS A 314 -18.13 19.33 0.06
CA LYS A 314 -17.76 19.29 1.48
C LYS A 314 -16.44 20.03 1.74
N LYS A 315 -16.30 20.52 2.97
CA LYS A 315 -15.08 21.16 3.47
C LYS A 315 -14.12 20.09 3.99
N VAL A 316 -12.83 20.25 3.68
CA VAL A 316 -11.76 19.29 3.94
C VAL A 316 -10.60 20.04 4.59
N ILE A 317 -10.23 19.61 5.80
CA ILE A 317 -9.04 20.12 6.50
C ILE A 317 -8.08 18.97 6.72
N ALA A 318 -6.80 19.19 6.46
CA ALA A 318 -5.77 18.20 6.69
C ALA A 318 -4.85 18.57 7.86
N PHE A 319 -4.41 17.57 8.62
CA PHE A 319 -3.32 17.69 9.59
C PHE A 319 -2.17 16.79 9.16
N CYS A 320 -0.94 17.30 9.18
CA CYS A 320 0.24 16.52 8.82
C CYS A 320 1.34 16.61 9.87
N GLY A 321 2.18 15.59 9.96
CA GLY A 321 3.39 15.64 10.80
C GLY A 321 4.28 16.80 10.36
N VAL A 322 4.64 16.80 9.07
CA VAL A 322 5.41 17.84 8.41
C VAL A 322 4.86 18.11 7.00
N CYS A 323 5.12 19.30 6.47
CA CYS A 323 4.85 19.65 5.08
C CYS A 323 6.10 20.25 4.43
N ASP A 324 6.31 19.99 3.14
CA ASP A 324 7.31 20.71 2.36
C ASP A 324 6.74 22.00 1.73
N ASN A 325 7.57 22.74 1.00
CA ASN A 325 7.15 23.99 0.35
C ASN A 325 6.12 23.74 -0.77
N ASP A 326 6.15 22.56 -1.39
CA ASP A 326 5.31 22.21 -2.53
C ASP A 326 3.94 21.67 -2.10
N ALA A 327 3.76 21.38 -0.81
CA ALA A 327 2.50 20.92 -0.20
C ALA A 327 1.33 21.88 -0.46
N VAL A 328 1.57 23.17 -0.74
CA VAL A 328 0.50 24.14 -1.10
C VAL A 328 -0.34 23.68 -2.29
N SER A 329 0.25 22.89 -3.20
CA SER A 329 -0.44 22.30 -4.36
C SER A 329 -1.63 21.40 -3.98
N VAL A 330 -1.71 20.87 -2.75
CA VAL A 330 -2.85 20.08 -2.30
C VAL A 330 -4.14 20.91 -2.21
N ASN A 331 -4.02 22.24 -2.07
CA ASN A 331 -5.18 23.11 -2.03
C ASN A 331 -5.94 23.13 -3.36
N ASP A 332 -5.18 23.17 -4.46
CA ASP A 332 -5.73 23.10 -5.82
C ASP A 332 -6.34 21.71 -6.12
N ARG A 333 -6.02 20.70 -5.30
CA ARG A 333 -6.55 19.34 -5.37
C ARG A 333 -7.73 19.08 -4.40
N GLY A 334 -8.25 20.13 -3.77
CA GLY A 334 -9.50 20.07 -3.00
C GLY A 334 -9.33 20.05 -1.48
N ILE A 335 -8.11 20.11 -0.93
CA ILE A 335 -7.96 20.34 0.51
C ILE A 335 -8.19 21.84 0.78
N ASP A 336 -9.17 22.23 1.60
CA ASP A 336 -9.44 23.67 1.82
C ASP A 336 -8.36 24.33 2.69
N ALA A 337 -7.77 23.60 3.63
CA ALA A 337 -6.66 24.04 4.45
C ALA A 337 -5.86 22.85 5.00
N PHE A 338 -4.56 23.00 5.18
CA PHE A 338 -3.73 21.99 5.87
C PHE A 338 -2.86 22.64 6.95
N PHE A 339 -2.54 21.86 7.99
CA PHE A 339 -1.78 22.34 9.14
C PHE A 339 -0.71 21.31 9.56
N PRO A 340 0.58 21.67 9.51
CA PRO A 340 1.61 20.85 10.17
C PRO A 340 1.43 20.92 11.69
N ILE A 341 1.58 19.79 12.38
CA ILE A 341 1.29 19.70 13.83
C ILE A 341 2.43 20.21 14.72
N LEU A 342 3.65 20.34 14.19
CA LEU A 342 4.81 20.79 14.94
C LEU A 342 4.58 22.13 15.64
N ASN A 343 4.97 22.21 16.91
CA ASN A 343 4.76 23.39 17.75
C ASN A 343 6.01 24.26 17.94
N LYS A 344 7.19 23.68 17.76
CA LYS A 344 8.51 24.30 17.93
C LYS A 344 9.53 23.56 17.05
N CYS A 345 10.72 24.12 16.90
CA CYS A 345 11.84 23.39 16.34
C CYS A 345 12.23 22.22 17.28
N MET A 346 12.36 21.02 16.72
CA MET A 346 12.71 19.79 17.46
C MET A 346 13.45 18.81 16.55
N GLN A 347 14.15 17.84 17.16
CA GLN A 347 14.78 16.77 16.40
C GLN A 347 13.74 15.78 15.85
N THR A 348 14.05 15.09 14.75
CA THR A 348 13.12 14.16 14.10
C THR A 348 12.66 13.03 15.03
N ASN A 349 13.57 12.48 15.84
CA ASN A 349 13.22 11.45 16.83
C ASN A 349 12.28 11.97 17.92
N GLU A 350 12.44 13.22 18.37
CA GLU A 350 11.51 13.88 19.30
C GLU A 350 10.15 14.13 18.62
N ALA A 351 10.13 14.58 17.36
CA ALA A 351 8.89 14.78 16.62
C ALA A 351 8.10 13.48 16.39
N MET A 352 8.82 12.40 16.09
CA MET A 352 8.24 11.08 15.86
C MET A 352 7.88 10.35 17.16
N ASP A 353 8.34 10.83 18.32
CA ASP A 353 7.89 10.28 19.60
C ASP A 353 6.37 10.36 19.69
N LYS A 354 5.76 9.21 20.00
CA LYS A 354 4.31 9.02 19.97
C LYS A 354 3.58 10.01 20.87
N LYS A 355 4.12 10.26 22.07
CA LYS A 355 3.49 11.17 23.03
C LYS A 355 3.58 12.62 22.56
N VAL A 356 4.73 13.01 22.02
CA VAL A 356 4.93 14.35 21.43
C VAL A 356 3.98 14.57 20.24
N SER A 357 3.88 13.59 19.34
CA SER A 357 2.96 13.64 18.19
C SER A 357 1.50 13.71 18.62
N GLU A 358 1.08 12.94 19.64
CA GLU A 358 -0.27 12.99 20.20
C GLU A 358 -0.61 14.38 20.75
N GLU A 359 0.25 14.93 21.60
CA GLU A 359 0.05 16.25 22.21
C GLU A 359 -0.02 17.36 21.15
N ASN A 360 0.85 17.29 20.14
CA ASN A 360 0.89 18.24 19.04
C ASN A 360 -0.34 18.16 18.15
N LEU A 361 -0.76 16.96 17.73
CA LEU A 361 -1.97 16.76 16.94
C LEU A 361 -3.20 17.25 17.68
N TYR A 362 -3.37 16.84 18.94
CA TYR A 362 -4.49 17.26 19.78
C TYR A 362 -4.57 18.78 19.90
N ARG A 363 -3.44 19.44 20.19
CA ARG A 363 -3.36 20.89 20.32
C ARG A 363 -3.73 21.59 19.03
N SER A 364 -3.20 21.15 17.88
CA SER A 364 -3.47 21.77 16.58
C SER A 364 -4.95 21.64 16.21
N VAL A 365 -5.54 20.46 16.39
CA VAL A 365 -6.97 20.23 16.13
C VAL A 365 -7.83 21.08 17.07
N ASP A 366 -7.52 21.14 18.36
CA ASP A 366 -8.25 21.97 19.35
C ASP A 366 -8.29 23.45 18.96
N GLN A 367 -7.15 24.01 18.52
CA GLN A 367 -7.09 25.42 18.09
C GLN A 367 -7.90 25.69 16.83
N ILE A 368 -7.80 24.81 15.82
CA ILE A 368 -8.57 24.95 14.59
C ILE A 368 -10.07 24.79 14.85
N MET A 369 -10.46 23.85 15.71
CA MET A 369 -11.87 23.67 16.08
C MET A 369 -12.41 24.88 16.86
N LYS A 370 -11.61 25.51 17.72
CA LYS A 370 -11.97 26.79 18.35
C LYS A 370 -12.19 27.89 17.30
N LEU A 371 -11.30 28.02 16.33
CA LEU A 371 -11.44 28.99 15.23
C LEU A 371 -12.74 28.74 14.44
N ILE A 372 -13.01 27.50 14.03
CA ILE A 372 -14.23 27.15 13.28
C ILE A 372 -15.49 27.48 14.09
N ASN A 373 -15.47 27.22 15.41
CA ASN A 373 -16.61 27.50 16.27
C ASN A 373 -16.86 29.01 16.49
N LEU A 374 -15.89 29.89 16.21
CA LEU A 374 -16.10 31.34 16.31
C LEU A 374 -16.96 31.90 15.16
N TRP A 375 -16.97 31.23 14.00
CA TRP A 375 -17.58 31.73 12.76
C TRP A 375 -18.85 30.95 12.41
N ARG A 376 -19.56 30.50 13.44
CA ARG A 376 -20.63 29.52 13.32
C ARG A 376 -21.98 30.02 13.78
#